data_AF-A0A6L3GLW0-F1
#
_entry.id   AF-A0A6L3GLW0-F1
#
_cell.length_a   1.000
_cell.length_b   1.000
_cell.length_c   1.000
_cell.angle_alpha   90.00
_cell.angle_beta   90.00
_cell.angle_gamma   90.00
#
_symmetry.space_group_name_H-M   'P 1'
#
loop_
_entity.id
_entity.type
_entity.pdbx_description
1 polymer ?
#
loop_
_entity_poly.entity_id
_entity_poly.type
_entity_poly.pdbx_seq_one_letter_code
_entity_poly.pdbx_strand_id
1 'polypeptide(L)'
;MKKYWFIVETYVFLWKKEDHILVYNSISGKGYIYKCSPDLLSFMDQLMLPENLYCSQVDEELLRRKSIGEFVISMQSNFCGSLFDVDEFPQKPIVAVPDVNIGEDIEGVDNSVFGGNVLRNLTDVFICLTGKCNKNCPDCNLIYKQMCWCHKSNESLAFEKLEAILKKLEYLNVFELHFTGGNMFLYPYWRELLIKLNEISY
;
A
#
# COMPACT_ATOMS: atom_id res chain seq x y z
N MET A 1 5.73 38.46 -12.41
CA MET A 1 4.48 37.80 -11.97
C MET A 1 4.88 36.51 -11.31
N LYS A 2 4.48 36.31 -10.05
CA LYS A 2 4.93 35.17 -9.26
C LYS A 2 4.22 33.90 -9.73
N LYS A 3 4.94 32.77 -9.73
CA LYS A 3 4.45 31.46 -10.15
C LYS A 3 4.60 30.47 -9.01
N TYR A 4 3.70 29.51 -8.97
CA TYR A 4 3.65 28.48 -7.93
C TYR A 4 3.44 27.11 -8.57
N TRP A 5 3.91 26.08 -7.89
CA TRP A 5 3.45 24.71 -8.10
C TRP A 5 2.27 24.44 -7.16
N PHE A 6 1.09 24.25 -7.71
CA PHE A 6 -0.01 23.65 -6.97
C PHE A 6 0.11 22.14 -7.05
N ILE A 7 0.21 21.49 -5.89
CA ILE A 7 0.22 20.04 -5.77
C ILE A 7 -0.98 19.56 -4.96
N VAL A 8 -1.49 18.40 -5.33
CA VAL A 8 -2.43 17.63 -4.50
C VAL A 8 -1.60 16.65 -3.68
N GLU A 9 -1.96 16.44 -2.42
CA GLU A 9 -1.20 15.55 -1.53
C GLU A 9 -1.35 14.08 -1.96
N THR A 10 -0.32 13.25 -1.74
CA THR A 10 -0.25 11.86 -2.24
C THR A 10 -1.33 10.93 -1.67
N TYR A 11 -1.97 11.32 -0.57
CA TYR A 11 -3.05 10.58 0.09
C TYR A 11 -4.44 11.07 -0.34
N VAL A 12 -4.53 11.98 -1.32
CA VAL A 12 -5.78 12.59 -1.77
C VAL A 12 -6.20 12.03 -3.12
N PHE A 13 -7.42 11.53 -3.15
CA PHE A 13 -8.03 10.98 -4.35
C PHE A 13 -8.91 12.04 -5.00
N LEU A 14 -8.78 12.17 -6.33
CA LEU A 14 -9.61 13.04 -7.13
C LEU A 14 -10.48 12.21 -8.07
N TRP A 15 -11.78 12.45 -8.05
CA TRP A 15 -12.69 11.91 -9.07
C TRP A 15 -13.47 13.04 -9.72
N LYS A 16 -13.61 12.95 -11.03
CA LYS A 16 -14.42 13.85 -11.83
C LYS A 16 -15.64 13.13 -12.35
N LYS A 17 -16.81 13.75 -12.18
CA LYS A 17 -18.06 13.34 -12.83
C LYS A 17 -18.76 14.58 -13.34
N GLU A 18 -18.85 14.69 -14.67
CA GLU A 18 -19.45 15.86 -15.35
C GLU A 18 -18.80 17.18 -14.88
N ASP A 19 -19.59 18.09 -14.29
CA ASP A 19 -19.17 19.37 -13.72
C ASP A 19 -18.86 19.30 -12.23
N HIS A 20 -18.71 18.11 -11.65
CA HIS A 20 -18.39 17.92 -10.23
C HIS A 20 -17.04 17.22 -10.03
N ILE A 21 -16.31 17.68 -9.01
CA ILE A 21 -15.08 17.05 -8.52
C ILE A 21 -15.30 16.61 -7.09
N LEU A 22 -15.00 15.34 -6.82
CA LEU A 22 -14.84 14.81 -5.47
C LEU A 22 -13.36 14.80 -5.11
N VAL A 23 -13.02 15.50 -4.03
CA VAL A 23 -11.71 15.45 -3.38
C VAL A 23 -11.87 14.63 -2.11
N TYR A 24 -11.11 13.56 -1.95
CA TYR A 24 -11.18 12.70 -0.77
C TYR A 24 -9.82 12.57 -0.10
N ASN A 25 -9.76 12.98 1.17
CA ASN A 25 -8.58 12.87 2.00
C ASN A 25 -8.62 11.52 2.74
N SER A 26 -7.81 10.56 2.32
CA SER A 26 -7.81 9.21 2.89
C SER A 26 -7.28 9.10 4.32
N ILE A 27 -6.48 10.07 4.77
CA ILE A 27 -6.00 10.13 6.16
C ILE A 27 -7.16 10.50 7.10
N SER A 28 -7.96 11.48 6.72
CA SER A 28 -9.09 11.96 7.54
C SER A 28 -10.42 11.25 7.27
N GLY A 29 -10.55 10.55 6.14
CA GLY A 29 -11.80 9.96 5.66
C GLY A 29 -12.84 10.98 5.17
N LYS A 30 -12.46 12.25 4.99
CA LYS A 30 -13.40 13.31 4.57
C LYS A 30 -13.42 13.49 3.05
N GLY A 31 -14.63 13.62 2.50
CA GLY A 31 -14.89 13.95 1.11
C GLY A 31 -15.45 15.36 0.94
N TYR A 32 -15.00 16.05 -0.11
CA TYR A 32 -15.40 17.41 -0.45
C TYR A 32 -15.83 17.44 -1.91
N ILE A 33 -17.06 17.89 -2.17
CA ILE A 33 -17.61 17.98 -3.53
C ILE A 33 -17.59 19.44 -3.96
N TYR A 34 -16.98 19.70 -5.12
CA TYR A 34 -16.91 21.02 -5.74
C TYR A 34 -17.71 20.98 -7.04
N LYS A 35 -18.62 21.94 -7.20
CA LYS A 35 -19.26 22.21 -8.49
C LYS A 35 -18.37 23.16 -9.29
N CYS A 36 -17.92 22.73 -10.46
CA CYS A 36 -16.98 23.45 -11.29
C CYS A 36 -17.67 24.49 -12.17
N SER A 37 -17.19 25.73 -12.09
CA SER A 37 -17.36 26.67 -13.19
C SER A 37 -16.54 26.21 -14.41
N PRO A 38 -16.79 26.74 -15.63
CA PRO A 38 -16.00 26.40 -16.80
C PRO A 38 -14.48 26.58 -16.60
N ASP A 39 -14.09 27.64 -15.89
CA ASP A 39 -12.68 27.92 -15.57
C ASP A 39 -12.08 26.88 -14.62
N LEU A 40 -12.81 26.50 -13.56
CA LEU A 40 -12.34 25.48 -12.62
C LEU A 40 -12.30 24.11 -13.30
N LEU A 41 -13.27 23.81 -14.16
CA LEU A 41 -13.31 22.56 -14.91
C LEU A 41 -12.08 22.40 -15.80
N SER A 42 -11.72 23.46 -16.55
CA SER A 42 -10.53 23.46 -17.39
C SER A 42 -9.24 23.32 -16.58
N PHE A 43 -9.16 23.96 -15.41
CA PHE A 43 -8.03 23.79 -14.49
C PHE A 43 -7.91 22.36 -13.98
N MET A 44 -9.03 21.76 -13.55
CA MET A 44 -9.07 20.38 -13.05
C MET A 44 -8.76 19.35 -14.14
N ASP A 45 -9.20 19.59 -15.37
CA ASP A 45 -8.86 18.75 -16.52
C ASP A 45 -7.35 18.71 -16.76
N GLN A 46 -6.66 19.85 -16.65
CA GLN A 46 -5.20 19.89 -16.74
C GLN A 46 -4.54 19.20 -15.53
N LEU A 47 -5.02 19.47 -14.32
CA LEU A 47 -4.45 18.90 -13.09
C LEU A 47 -4.51 17.37 -13.06
N MET A 48 -5.61 16.80 -13.57
CA MET A 48 -5.87 15.35 -13.56
C MET A 48 -5.28 14.60 -14.78
N LEU A 49 -4.60 15.30 -15.70
CA LEU A 49 -3.84 14.61 -16.75
C LEU A 49 -2.75 13.71 -16.14
N PRO A 50 -2.58 12.46 -16.60
CA PRO A 50 -1.58 11.53 -16.06
C PRO A 50 -0.16 12.10 -16.07
N GLU A 51 0.20 12.87 -17.10
CA GLU A 51 1.53 13.48 -17.25
C GLU A 51 1.78 14.61 -16.25
N ASN A 52 0.71 15.12 -15.64
CA ASN A 52 0.78 16.17 -14.64
C ASN A 52 0.97 15.66 -13.22
N LEU A 53 0.69 14.38 -12.94
CA LEU A 53 0.88 13.77 -11.62
C LEU A 53 0.30 14.64 -10.51
N TYR A 54 -0.94 15.14 -10.69
CA TYR A 54 -1.60 16.08 -9.77
C TYR A 54 -0.76 17.32 -9.37
N CYS A 55 0.15 17.75 -10.23
CA CYS A 55 0.96 18.94 -10.07
C CYS A 55 0.79 19.85 -11.29
N SER A 56 0.41 21.10 -11.04
CA SER A 56 0.22 22.11 -12.10
C SER A 56 0.87 23.43 -11.72
N GLN A 57 1.50 24.09 -12.70
CA GLN A 57 2.00 25.46 -12.51
C GLN A 57 0.81 26.43 -12.54
N VAL A 58 0.73 27.30 -11.54
CA VAL A 58 -0.27 28.36 -11.45
C VAL A 58 0.42 29.70 -11.25
N ASP A 59 -0.19 30.77 -11.74
CA ASP A 59 0.27 32.13 -11.50
C ASP A 59 -0.76 32.94 -10.71
N GLU A 60 -0.36 34.15 -10.30
CA GLU A 60 -1.25 35.03 -9.54
C GLU A 60 -2.53 35.42 -10.30
N GLU A 61 -2.50 35.50 -11.63
CA GLU A 61 -3.70 35.83 -12.41
C GLU A 61 -4.71 34.69 -12.37
N LEU A 62 -4.25 33.45 -12.50
CA LEU A 62 -5.08 32.26 -12.38
C LEU A 62 -5.65 32.11 -10.97
N LEU A 63 -4.82 32.33 -9.94
CA LEU A 63 -5.25 32.26 -8.53
C LEU A 63 -6.23 33.37 -8.14
N ARG A 64 -6.21 34.53 -8.82
CA ARG A 64 -7.20 35.61 -8.64
C ARG A 64 -8.57 35.26 -9.21
N ARG A 65 -8.68 34.25 -10.07
CA ARG A 65 -9.99 33.78 -10.55
C ARG A 65 -10.72 33.14 -9.39
N LYS A 66 -11.88 33.70 -9.03
CA LYS A 66 -12.63 33.35 -7.82
C LYS A 66 -12.77 31.84 -7.61
N SER A 67 -13.23 31.10 -8.63
CA SER A 67 -13.46 29.66 -8.51
C SER A 67 -12.18 28.84 -8.27
N ILE A 68 -11.06 29.25 -8.87
CA ILE A 68 -9.77 28.56 -8.70
C ILE A 68 -9.14 28.94 -7.36
N GLY A 69 -9.14 30.22 -7.01
CA GLY A 69 -8.60 30.70 -5.74
C GLY A 69 -9.33 30.10 -4.54
N GLU A 70 -10.67 30.07 -4.56
CA GLU A 70 -11.49 29.43 -3.52
C GLU A 70 -11.22 27.93 -3.41
N PHE A 71 -11.07 27.24 -4.55
CA PHE A 71 -10.71 25.82 -4.57
C PHE A 71 -9.33 25.58 -3.94
N VAL A 72 -8.29 26.33 -4.35
CA VAL A 72 -6.93 26.17 -3.83
C VAL A 72 -6.86 26.47 -2.34
N ILE A 73 -7.49 27.54 -1.86
CA ILE A 73 -7.58 27.87 -0.42
C ILE A 73 -8.28 26.74 0.35
N SER A 74 -9.36 26.18 -0.21
CA SER A 74 -10.07 25.05 0.40
C SER A 74 -9.19 23.80 0.45
N MET A 75 -8.43 23.51 -0.60
CA MET A 75 -7.49 22.39 -0.65
C MET A 75 -6.42 22.52 0.44
N GLN A 76 -5.82 23.71 0.62
CA GLN A 76 -4.85 23.96 1.69
C GLN A 76 -5.47 23.84 3.08
N SER A 77 -6.65 24.43 3.29
CA SER A 77 -7.34 24.42 4.59
C SER A 77 -7.79 23.02 5.03
N ASN A 78 -8.04 22.13 4.07
CA ASN A 78 -8.43 20.74 4.32
C ASN A 78 -7.24 19.75 4.27
N PHE A 79 -6.00 20.24 4.21
CA PHE A 79 -4.79 19.43 4.08
C PHE A 79 -4.84 18.49 2.86
N CYS A 80 -5.42 18.96 1.75
CA CYS A 80 -5.57 18.19 0.52
C CYS A 80 -4.61 18.63 -0.60
N GLY A 81 -3.99 19.80 -0.47
CA GLY A 81 -3.04 20.31 -1.45
C GLY A 81 -2.25 21.49 -0.92
N SER A 82 -1.17 21.82 -1.62
CA SER A 82 -0.16 22.77 -1.19
C SER A 82 0.30 23.64 -2.37
N LEU A 83 0.79 24.85 -2.07
CA LEU A 83 1.41 25.76 -3.03
C LEU A 83 2.88 25.94 -2.69
N PHE A 84 3.76 25.73 -3.67
CA PHE A 84 5.20 25.94 -3.55
C PHE A 84 5.64 27.05 -4.49
N ASP A 85 6.50 27.95 -4.01
CA ASP A 85 7.07 29.01 -4.84
C ASP A 85 8.02 28.41 -5.89
N VAL A 86 7.83 28.77 -7.16
CA VAL A 86 8.71 28.31 -8.24
C VAL A 86 10.11 28.90 -8.10
N ASP A 87 10.24 30.09 -7.52
CA ASP A 87 11.56 30.71 -7.33
C ASP A 87 12.39 29.95 -6.27
N GLU A 88 11.73 29.33 -5.29
CA GLU A 88 12.37 28.45 -4.29
C GLU A 88 12.52 27.01 -4.82
N PHE A 89 11.53 26.52 -5.57
CA PHE A 89 11.46 25.18 -6.14
C PHE A 89 11.33 25.23 -7.67
N PRO A 90 12.44 25.46 -8.40
CA PRO A 90 12.37 25.72 -9.85
C PRO A 90 11.99 24.50 -10.68
N GLN A 91 12.15 23.29 -10.13
CA GLN A 91 11.77 22.05 -10.80
C GLN A 91 10.34 21.64 -10.43
N LYS A 92 9.61 21.08 -11.40
CA LYS A 92 8.26 20.54 -11.19
C LYS A 92 8.32 19.39 -10.17
N PRO A 93 7.59 19.48 -9.03
CA PRO A 93 7.48 18.37 -8.10
C PRO A 93 6.84 17.13 -8.73
N ILE A 94 7.28 15.96 -8.28
CA ILE A 94 6.66 14.68 -8.62
C ILE A 94 5.78 14.28 -7.44
N VAL A 95 4.50 14.07 -7.70
CA VAL A 95 3.55 13.52 -6.71
C VAL A 95 3.29 12.06 -7.08
N ALA A 96 3.39 11.18 -6.09
CA ALA A 96 2.87 9.82 -6.23
C ALA A 96 1.34 9.88 -6.21
N VAL A 97 0.73 9.84 -7.40
CA VAL A 97 -0.73 9.84 -7.55
C VAL A 97 -1.29 8.56 -6.92
N PRO A 98 -2.22 8.66 -5.96
CA PRO A 98 -2.78 7.48 -5.34
C PRO A 98 -3.68 6.73 -6.31
N ASP A 99 -3.48 5.42 -6.39
CA ASP A 99 -4.34 4.52 -7.14
C ASP A 99 -5.23 3.73 -6.17
N VAL A 100 -6.51 3.61 -6.52
CA VAL A 100 -7.47 2.87 -5.72
C VAL A 100 -7.30 1.40 -6.04
N ASN A 101 -6.59 0.68 -5.18
CA ASN A 101 -6.55 -0.78 -5.23
C ASN A 101 -7.73 -1.36 -4.43
N ILE A 102 -8.92 -1.40 -5.05
CA ILE A 102 -9.99 -2.29 -4.58
C ILE A 102 -9.60 -3.67 -5.09
N GLY A 103 -9.22 -4.58 -4.20
CA GLY A 103 -8.96 -5.97 -4.56
C GLY A 103 -10.12 -6.50 -5.39
N GLU A 104 -9.80 -7.11 -6.54
CA GLU A 104 -10.71 -7.47 -7.65
C GLU A 104 -12.20 -7.53 -7.29
N ASP A 105 -13.01 -6.76 -8.04
CA ASP A 105 -14.47 -6.83 -8.02
C ASP A 105 -14.94 -8.29 -8.10
N ILE A 106 -15.68 -8.74 -7.09
CA ILE A 106 -16.25 -10.09 -6.99
C ILE A 106 -17.50 -10.21 -7.89
N GLU A 107 -17.48 -9.60 -9.08
CA GLU A 107 -18.57 -9.70 -10.05
C GLU A 107 -18.08 -10.42 -11.31
N GLY A 108 -18.51 -11.68 -11.46
CA GLY A 108 -18.35 -12.45 -12.70
C GLY A 108 -17.21 -13.47 -12.71
N VAL A 109 -16.58 -13.74 -11.56
CA VAL A 109 -15.50 -14.72 -11.48
C VAL A 109 -16.06 -16.12 -11.22
N ASP A 110 -15.90 -17.01 -12.19
CA ASP A 110 -16.16 -18.45 -12.07
C ASP A 110 -15.48 -19.01 -10.80
N ASN A 111 -16.17 -19.87 -10.05
CA ASN A 111 -15.69 -20.41 -8.76
C ASN A 111 -14.35 -21.17 -8.87
N SER A 112 -13.89 -21.44 -10.10
CA SER A 112 -12.58 -22.00 -10.44
C SER A 112 -11.39 -21.06 -10.15
N VAL A 113 -11.60 -19.74 -10.02
CA VAL A 113 -10.52 -18.75 -9.81
C VAL A 113 -10.33 -18.37 -8.33
N PHE A 114 -11.26 -18.74 -7.45
CA PHE A 114 -11.19 -18.46 -6.00
C PHE A 114 -9.90 -18.96 -5.34
N GLY A 115 -9.23 -19.97 -5.90
CA GLY A 115 -7.95 -20.47 -5.41
C GLY A 115 -6.71 -19.74 -5.96
N GLY A 116 -6.79 -19.18 -7.18
CA GLY A 116 -5.63 -18.60 -7.87
C GLY A 116 -5.32 -17.17 -7.40
N ASN A 117 -6.35 -16.36 -7.19
CA ASN A 117 -6.19 -14.94 -6.84
C ASN A 117 -6.13 -14.66 -5.34
N VAL A 118 -6.69 -15.52 -4.46
CA VAL A 118 -6.58 -15.30 -3.00
C VAL A 118 -5.13 -15.33 -2.52
N LEU A 119 -4.29 -16.16 -3.16
CA LEU A 119 -2.87 -16.26 -2.83
C LEU A 119 -2.07 -15.02 -3.26
N ARG A 120 -2.60 -14.16 -4.15
CA ARG A 120 -1.99 -12.85 -4.46
C ARG A 120 -2.09 -11.87 -3.31
N ASN A 121 -3.07 -12.07 -2.41
CA ASN A 121 -3.23 -11.30 -1.19
C ASN A 121 -2.43 -11.89 -0.01
N LEU A 122 -1.68 -12.98 -0.23
CA LEU A 122 -0.85 -13.58 0.81
C LEU A 122 0.43 -12.77 0.97
N THR A 123 0.42 -11.82 1.90
CA THR A 123 1.56 -10.94 2.19
C THR A 123 2.55 -11.56 3.18
N ASP A 124 2.03 -12.32 4.15
CA ASP A 124 2.79 -12.83 5.29
C ASP A 124 2.56 -14.32 5.47
N VAL A 125 3.66 -15.08 5.63
CA VAL A 125 3.59 -16.53 5.86
C VAL A 125 4.39 -16.91 7.10
N PHE A 126 3.70 -17.54 8.07
CA PHE A 126 4.33 -18.08 9.27
C PHE A 126 4.51 -19.60 9.15
N ILE A 127 5.75 -20.07 9.23
CA ILE A 127 6.10 -21.49 9.15
C ILE A 127 6.67 -21.97 10.49
N CYS A 128 5.97 -22.90 11.13
CA CYS A 128 6.47 -23.60 12.31
C CYS A 128 7.46 -24.70 11.91
N LEU A 129 8.75 -24.48 12.14
CA LEU A 129 9.83 -25.40 11.75
C LEU A 129 9.92 -26.62 12.66
N THR A 130 9.78 -26.42 13.97
CA THR A 130 9.84 -27.51 14.95
C THR A 130 9.20 -27.13 16.27
N GLY A 131 8.64 -28.09 16.99
CA GLY A 131 8.27 -27.91 18.38
C GLY A 131 9.41 -28.13 19.38
N LYS A 132 10.59 -28.59 18.95
CA LYS A 132 11.71 -28.86 19.86
C LYS A 132 12.12 -27.59 20.58
N CYS A 133 12.11 -27.61 21.91
CA CYS A 133 12.47 -26.45 22.72
C CYS A 133 13.16 -26.87 24.01
N ASN A 134 14.23 -26.16 24.36
CA ASN A 134 14.96 -26.33 25.62
C ASN A 134 14.38 -25.52 26.79
N LYS A 135 13.29 -24.77 26.56
CA LYS A 135 12.55 -24.04 27.58
C LYS A 135 11.24 -24.77 27.95
N ASN A 136 10.67 -24.39 29.09
CA ASN A 136 9.39 -24.88 29.61
C ASN A 136 8.53 -23.67 30.02
N CYS A 137 8.12 -22.86 29.04
CA CYS A 137 7.34 -21.67 29.31
C CYS A 137 5.95 -22.05 29.83
N PRO A 138 5.44 -21.44 30.92
CA PRO A 138 4.21 -21.87 31.61
C PRO A 138 2.99 -21.98 30.68
N ASP A 139 2.82 -21.04 29.76
CA ASP A 139 1.60 -20.91 28.97
C ASP A 139 1.77 -21.24 27.48
N CYS A 140 2.93 -21.75 27.06
CA CYS A 140 3.16 -22.05 25.63
C CYS A 140 2.18 -23.08 25.06
N ASN A 141 1.65 -23.98 25.89
CA ASN A 141 0.64 -24.99 25.50
C ASN A 141 -0.80 -24.46 25.50
N LEU A 142 -1.03 -23.23 25.94
CA LEU A 142 -2.33 -22.58 25.91
C LEU A 142 -2.37 -21.49 24.83
N ILE A 143 -1.35 -20.63 24.79
CA ILE A 143 -1.29 -19.45 23.91
C ILE A 143 -1.25 -19.87 22.42
N TYR A 144 -0.52 -20.93 22.07
CA TYR A 144 -0.39 -21.36 20.66
C TYR A 144 -1.72 -21.78 20.01
N LYS A 145 -2.76 -22.05 20.81
CA LYS A 145 -4.10 -22.38 20.32
C LYS A 145 -4.91 -21.16 19.89
N GLN A 146 -4.48 -19.96 20.27
CA GLN A 146 -5.21 -18.72 20.06
C GLN A 146 -4.52 -17.78 19.07
N MET A 147 -3.19 -17.85 18.96
CA MET A 147 -2.39 -16.98 18.10
C MET A 147 -1.14 -17.70 17.59
N CYS A 148 -0.47 -17.11 16.58
CA CYS A 148 0.83 -17.59 16.12
C CYS A 148 1.86 -17.46 17.24
N TRP A 149 2.18 -18.58 17.88
CA TRP A 149 3.06 -18.63 19.05
C TRP A 149 3.89 -19.92 19.06
N CYS A 150 5.01 -19.91 19.79
CA CYS A 150 5.83 -21.09 19.97
C CYS A 150 5.08 -22.21 20.71
N HIS A 151 5.24 -23.44 20.25
CA HIS A 151 4.66 -24.62 20.91
C HIS A 151 5.73 -25.69 21.11
N LYS A 152 5.77 -26.30 22.29
CA LYS A 152 6.75 -27.34 22.60
C LYS A 152 6.21 -28.72 22.23
N SER A 153 6.86 -29.38 21.29
CA SER A 153 6.60 -30.77 20.90
C SER A 153 7.90 -31.45 20.46
N ASN A 154 7.84 -32.75 20.14
CA ASN A 154 8.98 -33.47 19.58
C ASN A 154 8.99 -33.47 18.04
N GLU A 155 8.04 -32.78 17.42
CA GLU A 155 7.84 -32.80 15.97
C GLU A 155 8.71 -31.73 15.29
N SER A 156 9.13 -32.04 14.07
CA SER A 156 9.85 -31.13 13.19
C SER A 156 9.28 -31.28 11.79
N LEU A 157 9.15 -30.16 11.06
CA LEU A 157 8.77 -30.16 9.66
C LEU A 157 9.83 -30.93 8.86
N ALA A 158 9.41 -31.76 7.91
CA ALA A 158 10.35 -32.43 7.02
C ALA A 158 10.92 -31.42 6.02
N PHE A 159 12.22 -31.49 5.72
CA PHE A 159 12.87 -30.49 4.87
C PHE A 159 12.28 -30.47 3.45
N GLU A 160 11.96 -31.64 2.90
CA GLU A 160 11.39 -31.77 1.55
C GLU A 160 10.01 -31.09 1.44
N LYS A 161 9.23 -31.12 2.54
CA LYS A 161 7.96 -30.39 2.61
C LYS A 161 8.18 -28.89 2.69
N LEU A 162 9.18 -28.45 3.46
CA LEU A 162 9.55 -27.04 3.55
C LEU A 162 9.99 -26.51 2.18
N GLU A 163 10.86 -27.23 1.46
CA GLU A 163 11.28 -26.88 0.11
C GLU A 163 10.10 -26.77 -0.87
N ALA A 164 9.16 -27.71 -0.81
CA ALA A 164 7.96 -27.66 -1.63
C ALA A 164 7.07 -26.44 -1.33
N ILE A 165 7.03 -25.98 -0.07
CA ILE A 165 6.33 -24.74 0.31
C ILE A 165 7.09 -23.54 -0.25
N LEU A 166 8.39 -23.41 0.02
CA LEU A 166 9.22 -22.30 -0.44
C LEU A 166 9.15 -22.12 -1.97
N LYS A 167 9.23 -23.22 -2.73
CA LYS A 167 9.09 -23.19 -4.19
C LYS A 167 7.73 -22.66 -4.65
N LYS A 168 6.65 -22.90 -3.91
CA LYS A 168 5.34 -22.33 -4.24
C LYS A 168 5.26 -20.85 -3.89
N LEU A 169 5.93 -20.42 -2.83
CA LEU A 169 5.97 -19.02 -2.42
C LEU A 169 6.76 -18.14 -3.40
N GLU A 170 7.77 -18.70 -4.10
CA GLU A 170 8.55 -17.99 -5.13
C GLU A 170 7.69 -17.35 -6.23
N TYR A 171 6.54 -17.96 -6.54
CA TYR A 171 5.63 -17.47 -7.58
C TYR A 171 4.50 -16.59 -7.02
N LEU A 172 4.56 -16.20 -5.74
CA LEU A 172 3.57 -15.38 -5.04
C LEU A 172 4.20 -14.08 -4.54
N ASN A 173 3.38 -13.04 -4.35
CA ASN A 173 3.81 -11.74 -3.81
C ASN A 173 3.93 -11.76 -2.27
N VAL A 174 4.61 -12.77 -1.72
CA VAL A 174 4.83 -12.84 -0.27
C VAL A 174 5.91 -11.82 0.10
N PHE A 175 5.55 -10.83 0.91
CA PHE A 175 6.46 -9.78 1.39
C PHE A 175 7.31 -10.27 2.56
N GLU A 176 6.72 -11.03 3.48
CA GLU A 176 7.41 -11.49 4.69
C GLU A 176 7.24 -13.00 4.94
N LEU A 177 8.38 -13.65 5.19
CA LEU A 177 8.44 -15.05 5.57
C LEU A 177 8.97 -15.17 7.00
N HIS A 178 8.12 -15.67 7.90
CA HIS A 178 8.39 -15.78 9.32
C HIS A 178 8.62 -17.24 9.71
N PHE A 179 9.80 -17.55 10.25
CA PHE A 179 10.09 -18.86 10.82
C PHE A 179 9.84 -18.87 12.32
N THR A 180 9.02 -19.82 12.78
CA THR A 180 8.63 -19.96 14.18
C THR A 180 8.68 -21.44 14.62
N GLY A 181 8.20 -21.71 15.83
CA GLY A 181 8.21 -23.02 16.47
C GLY A 181 8.65 -22.90 17.92
N GLY A 182 9.00 -24.02 18.55
CA GLY A 182 9.58 -24.07 19.88
C GLY A 182 10.87 -23.24 19.97
N ASN A 183 12.02 -23.87 19.75
CA ASN A 183 13.28 -23.18 19.50
C ASN A 183 13.72 -23.51 18.07
N MET A 184 13.54 -22.55 17.16
CA MET A 184 13.79 -22.75 15.72
C MET A 184 15.23 -23.17 15.41
N PHE A 185 16.21 -22.78 16.23
CA PHE A 185 17.61 -23.18 16.07
C PHE A 185 17.86 -24.67 16.38
N LEU A 186 16.88 -25.38 16.96
CA LEU A 186 16.91 -26.83 17.14
C LEU A 186 16.27 -27.59 15.98
N TYR A 187 15.88 -26.88 14.92
CA TYR A 187 15.40 -27.51 13.70
C TYR A 187 16.50 -28.39 13.09
N PRO A 188 16.26 -29.68 12.81
CA PRO A 188 17.30 -30.60 12.36
C PRO A 188 18.00 -30.15 11.07
N TYR A 189 17.27 -29.45 10.20
CA TYR A 189 17.74 -29.00 8.89
C TYR A 189 18.02 -27.49 8.85
N TRP A 190 18.42 -26.91 9.98
CA TRP A 190 18.64 -25.47 10.11
C TRP A 190 19.71 -24.96 9.12
N ARG A 191 20.79 -25.74 8.93
CA ARG A 191 21.88 -25.34 8.01
C ARG A 191 21.43 -25.38 6.56
N GLU A 192 20.76 -26.46 6.17
CA GLU A 192 20.19 -26.66 4.85
C GLU A 192 19.18 -25.56 4.51
N LEU A 193 18.34 -25.17 5.48
CA LEU A 193 17.43 -24.05 5.32
C LEU A 193 18.16 -22.73 5.06
N LEU A 194 19.20 -22.41 5.83
CA LEU A 194 19.98 -21.18 5.61
C LEU A 194 20.64 -21.13 4.23
N ILE A 195 21.19 -22.25 3.76
CA ILE A 195 21.72 -22.35 2.39
C ILE A 195 20.61 -22.07 1.38
N LYS A 196 19.44 -22.70 1.57
CA LYS A 196 18.31 -22.53 0.65
C LYS A 196 17.78 -21.10 0.60
N LEU A 197 17.69 -20.43 1.74
CA LEU A 197 17.23 -19.04 1.81
C LEU A 197 18.20 -18.08 1.10
N ASN A 198 19.51 -18.34 1.17
CA ASN A 198 20.49 -17.56 0.41
C ASN A 198 20.35 -17.73 -1.12
N GLU A 199 19.85 -18.87 -1.60
CA GLU A 199 19.56 -19.08 -3.02
C GLU A 199 18.31 -18.32 -3.49
N ILE A 200 17.36 -18.06 -2.58
CA ILE A 200 16.06 -17.43 -2.86
C ILE A 200 16.12 -15.91 -2.62
N SER A 201 17.16 -15.42 -1.95
CA SER A 201 17.35 -14.00 -1.66
C SER A 201 17.66 -13.23 -2.96
N TYR A 202 16.76 -12.34 -3.35
CA TYR A 202 16.98 -11.35 -4.43
C TYR A 202 18.18 -10.43 -4.15
#